data_AF-A0A9E1T1K5-F1
#
_entry.id   AF-A0A9E1T1K5-F1
#
_cell.length_a   1.000
_cell.length_b   1.000
_cell.length_c   1.000
_cell.angle_alpha   90.00
_cell.angle_beta   90.00
_cell.angle_gamma   90.00
#
_symmetry.space_group_name_H-M   'P 1'
#
loop_
_entity.id
_entity.type
_entity.pdbx_description
1 polymer ?
#
loop_
_entity_poly.entity_id
_entity_poly.type
_entity_poly.pdbx_seq_one_letter_code
_entity_poly.pdbx_strand_id
1 'polypeptide(L)'
;MLLSSSNPVEEDTALLKETFKEKYKWGFVTDIEADSAPPGLDESTIAFISAKKDEPEWLLEWRLRAYRHWLTMEEPEWAHLTYNKPNFDEIIFYSAPKSLADGPKSLDEVDPALLETYKKLGIPLAEHAALAGVAVDAVFDSVSVGTTFKDKLEEVGIIFCPISEAVHSHPELVKKYLGTIVPYSDNYYATLNSAVFTDGSFVYIPKGVKCPMDLSTYFRINAKSTGQFERTLIIAEEGASVSYLEGCTAPMRDENQLH
;
A
#
# COMPACT_ATOMS: atom_id res chain seq x y z
N MET A 1 -13.08 -16.39 58.72
CA MET A 1 -13.53 -15.72 57.48
C MET A 1 -12.32 -15.01 56.89
N LEU A 2 -11.58 -15.69 56.02
CA LEU A 2 -10.50 -15.10 55.23
C LEU A 2 -11.05 -15.00 53.82
N LEU A 3 -11.36 -13.78 53.37
CA LEU A 3 -11.71 -13.48 52.00
C LEU A 3 -10.42 -13.56 51.17
N SER A 4 -10.37 -14.50 50.23
CA SER A 4 -9.30 -14.54 49.23
C SER A 4 -9.49 -13.36 48.29
N SER A 5 -8.63 -12.35 48.39
CA SER A 5 -8.50 -11.33 47.36
C SER A 5 -7.74 -11.95 46.18
N SER A 6 -8.46 -12.32 45.11
CA SER A 6 -7.82 -12.53 43.81
C SER A 6 -7.20 -11.21 43.36
N ASN A 7 -5.96 -11.27 42.93
CA ASN A 7 -5.18 -10.11 42.49
C ASN A 7 -5.64 -9.76 41.07
N PRO A 8 -6.29 -8.60 40.82
CA PRO A 8 -6.89 -8.29 39.52
C PRO A 8 -5.87 -8.24 38.36
N VAL A 9 -4.59 -8.04 38.68
CA VAL A 9 -3.49 -8.01 37.71
C VAL A 9 -3.15 -9.39 37.13
N GLU A 10 -3.37 -10.48 37.88
CA GLU A 10 -3.13 -11.86 37.41
C GLU A 10 -4.25 -12.36 36.49
N GLU A 11 -5.50 -11.97 36.76
CA GLU A 11 -6.65 -12.29 35.90
C GLU A 11 -6.57 -11.55 34.56
N ASP A 12 -6.16 -10.27 34.55
CA ASP A 12 -5.95 -9.50 33.31
C ASP A 12 -4.80 -10.06 32.47
N THR A 13 -3.69 -10.51 33.08
CA THR A 13 -2.60 -11.16 32.33
C THR A 13 -2.97 -12.54 31.79
N ALA A 14 -3.86 -13.27 32.47
CA ALA A 14 -4.38 -14.54 31.99
C ALA A 14 -5.35 -14.35 30.81
N LEU A 15 -6.24 -13.35 30.87
CA LEU A 15 -7.17 -13.00 29.80
C LEU A 15 -6.42 -12.48 28.56
N LEU A 16 -5.39 -11.66 28.76
CA LEU A 16 -4.48 -11.23 27.68
C LEU A 16 -3.79 -12.44 27.04
N LYS A 17 -3.24 -13.37 27.85
CA LYS A 17 -2.57 -14.58 27.33
C LYS A 17 -3.52 -15.52 26.59
N GLU A 18 -4.80 -15.61 26.95
CA GLU A 18 -5.80 -16.35 26.18
C GLU A 18 -6.19 -15.62 24.88
N THR A 19 -6.31 -14.30 24.91
CA THR A 19 -6.61 -13.49 23.73
C THR A 19 -5.47 -13.55 22.70
N PHE A 20 -4.21 -13.59 23.16
CA PHE A 20 -3.02 -13.77 22.31
C PHE A 20 -2.80 -15.21 21.81
N LYS A 21 -3.55 -16.21 22.31
CA LYS A 21 -3.52 -17.59 21.76
C LYS A 21 -4.34 -17.75 20.50
N GLU A 22 -5.21 -16.79 20.15
CA GLU A 22 -5.85 -16.80 18.85
C GLU A 22 -4.77 -16.62 17.78
N LYS A 23 -4.53 -17.67 16.98
CA LYS A 23 -3.65 -17.58 15.81
C LYS A 23 -4.09 -16.40 14.95
N TYR A 24 -3.16 -15.51 14.62
CA TYR A 24 -3.41 -14.33 13.81
C TYR A 24 -4.23 -14.70 12.56
N LYS A 25 -5.48 -14.23 12.53
CA LYS A 25 -6.51 -14.69 11.58
C LYS A 25 -6.15 -14.37 10.13
N TRP A 26 -5.28 -13.39 9.91
CA TRP A 26 -4.86 -12.93 8.59
C TRP A 26 -3.48 -13.45 8.14
N GLY A 27 -2.93 -14.45 8.85
CA GLY A 27 -1.60 -15.05 8.59
C GLY A 27 -1.49 -15.97 7.37
N PHE A 28 -2.50 -16.04 6.50
CA PHE A 28 -2.54 -16.99 5.40
C PHE A 28 -1.79 -16.45 4.16
N VAL A 29 -1.07 -17.33 3.47
CA VAL A 29 -0.35 -17.04 2.21
C VAL A 29 -1.15 -17.59 1.03
N THR A 30 -1.21 -16.83 -0.05
CA THR A 30 -1.83 -17.23 -1.32
C THR A 30 -0.71 -17.67 -2.27
N ASP A 31 -0.80 -18.89 -2.80
CA ASP A 31 0.25 -19.44 -3.68
C ASP A 31 -0.01 -18.99 -5.13
N ILE A 32 0.75 -17.99 -5.60
CA ILE A 32 0.64 -17.41 -6.95
C ILE A 32 2.05 -17.22 -7.51
N GLU A 33 2.28 -17.61 -8.77
CA GLU A 33 3.57 -17.33 -9.44
C GLU A 33 3.76 -15.82 -9.61
N ALA A 34 4.94 -15.29 -9.25
CA ALA A 34 5.28 -13.87 -9.32
C ALA A 34 6.42 -13.58 -10.31
N ASP A 35 6.39 -12.38 -10.90
CA ASP A 35 7.50 -11.73 -11.60
C ASP A 35 8.09 -10.66 -10.67
N SER A 36 9.37 -10.83 -10.29
CA SER A 36 10.00 -10.05 -9.22
C SER A 36 11.33 -9.45 -9.66
N ALA A 37 11.68 -8.29 -9.10
CA ALA A 37 13.03 -7.74 -9.21
C ALA A 37 14.05 -8.64 -8.49
N PRO A 38 15.34 -8.62 -8.88
CA PRO A 38 16.38 -9.24 -8.07
C PRO A 38 16.42 -8.60 -6.67
N PRO A 39 16.83 -9.33 -5.62
CA PRO A 39 17.07 -8.76 -4.31
C PRO A 39 18.11 -7.65 -4.36
N GLY A 40 17.89 -6.61 -3.56
CA GLY A 40 18.81 -5.48 -3.44
C GLY A 40 18.33 -4.19 -4.11
N LEU A 41 18.96 -3.09 -3.67
CA LEU A 41 18.60 -1.75 -4.12
C LEU A 41 19.79 -1.03 -4.77
N ASP A 42 19.73 -0.92 -6.09
CA ASP A 42 20.62 -0.08 -6.87
C ASP A 42 19.85 0.71 -7.95
N GLU A 43 20.58 1.51 -8.73
CA GLU A 43 19.98 2.27 -9.84
C GLU A 43 19.34 1.36 -10.90
N SER A 44 19.79 0.10 -11.03
CA SER A 44 19.22 -0.87 -11.97
C SER A 44 17.89 -1.44 -11.47
N THR A 45 17.73 -1.68 -10.16
CA THR A 45 16.44 -2.02 -9.54
C THR A 45 15.43 -0.90 -9.75
N ILE A 46 15.84 0.37 -9.57
CA ILE A 46 14.97 1.53 -9.80
C ILE A 46 14.57 1.65 -11.26
N ALA A 47 15.52 1.50 -12.19
CA ALA A 47 15.24 1.51 -13.62
C ALA A 47 14.32 0.35 -14.02
N PHE A 48 14.47 -0.82 -13.40
CA PHE A 48 13.60 -1.98 -13.60
C PHE A 48 12.16 -1.68 -13.16
N ILE A 49 11.96 -1.13 -11.96
CA ILE A 49 10.63 -0.73 -11.45
C ILE A 49 9.97 0.25 -12.42
N SER A 50 10.72 1.29 -12.80
CA SER A 50 10.23 2.34 -13.68
C SER A 50 9.84 1.81 -15.06
N ALA A 51 10.67 0.94 -15.65
CA ALA A 51 10.40 0.29 -16.93
C ALA A 51 9.20 -0.68 -16.87
N LYS A 52 9.05 -1.42 -15.76
CA LYS A 52 7.92 -2.34 -15.56
C LYS A 52 6.57 -1.61 -15.46
N LYS A 53 6.58 -0.39 -14.93
CA LYS A 53 5.39 0.47 -14.80
C LYS A 53 5.24 1.47 -15.97
N ASP A 54 6.11 1.37 -16.98
CA ASP A 54 6.16 2.27 -18.15
C ASP A 54 6.22 3.76 -17.77
N GLU A 55 6.93 4.11 -16.70
CA GLU A 55 6.86 5.46 -16.15
C GLU A 55 7.50 6.53 -17.06
N PRO A 56 7.00 7.77 -17.01
CA PRO A 56 7.61 8.88 -17.73
C PRO A 56 9.00 9.21 -17.17
N GLU A 57 9.89 9.68 -18.04
CA GLU A 57 11.31 9.95 -17.73
C GLU A 57 11.51 10.84 -16.49
N TRP A 58 10.64 11.84 -16.30
CA TRP A 58 10.75 12.74 -15.14
C TRP A 58 10.57 12.01 -13.80
N LEU A 59 9.79 10.93 -13.76
CA LEU A 59 9.56 10.15 -12.55
C LEU A 59 10.75 9.22 -12.28
N LEU A 60 11.34 8.63 -13.33
CA LEU A 60 12.60 7.89 -13.22
C LEU A 60 13.71 8.79 -12.66
N GLU A 61 13.87 10.00 -13.19
CA GLU A 61 14.86 10.96 -12.69
C GLU A 61 14.62 11.34 -11.22
N TRP A 62 13.36 11.51 -10.83
CA TRP A 62 12.97 11.76 -9.44
C TRP A 62 13.40 10.61 -8.52
N ARG A 63 13.11 9.37 -8.91
CA ARG A 63 13.47 8.15 -8.15
C ARG A 63 14.98 8.00 -8.02
N LEU A 64 15.73 8.17 -9.11
CA LEU A 64 17.20 8.10 -9.10
C LEU A 64 17.81 9.20 -8.22
N ARG A 65 17.23 10.40 -8.23
CA ARG A 65 17.66 11.49 -7.34
C ARG A 65 17.41 11.14 -5.87
N ALA A 66 16.24 10.58 -5.57
CA ALA A 66 15.90 10.12 -4.22
C ALA A 66 16.90 9.07 -3.73
N TYR A 67 17.19 8.05 -4.54
CA TYR A 67 18.14 7.00 -4.20
C TYR A 67 19.56 7.53 -3.95
N ARG A 68 20.08 8.37 -4.86
CA ARG A 68 21.40 8.98 -4.69
C ARG A 68 21.48 9.82 -3.43
N HIS A 69 20.40 10.52 -3.07
CA HIS A 69 20.35 11.26 -1.82
C HIS A 69 20.30 10.32 -0.61
N TRP A 70 19.49 9.27 -0.67
CA TRP A 70 19.36 8.27 0.39
C TRP A 70 20.71 7.64 0.77
N LEU A 71 21.56 7.34 -0.22
CA LEU A 71 22.93 6.84 0.02
C LEU A 71 23.82 7.77 0.85
N THR A 72 23.46 9.07 0.95
CA THR A 72 24.18 10.06 1.76
C THR A 72 23.60 10.23 3.16
N MET A 73 22.47 9.59 3.47
CA MET A 73 21.76 9.72 4.73
C MET A 73 22.15 8.63 5.71
N GLU A 74 22.07 8.96 7.00
CA GLU A 74 22.20 8.00 8.09
C GLU A 74 20.82 7.60 8.60
N GLU A 75 20.64 6.32 8.91
CA GLU A 75 19.39 5.82 9.50
C GLU A 75 19.22 6.36 10.92
N PRO A 76 18.03 6.90 11.29
CA PRO A 76 17.83 7.50 12.61
C PRO A 76 17.88 6.47 13.75
N GLU A 77 18.56 6.82 14.86
CA GLU A 77 18.67 5.96 16.06
C GLU A 77 17.97 6.54 17.31
N TRP A 78 17.18 7.60 17.15
CA TRP A 78 16.54 8.29 18.27
C TRP A 78 15.33 7.55 18.86
N ALA A 79 14.78 6.57 18.15
CA ALA A 79 13.65 5.79 18.63
C ALA A 79 14.11 4.77 19.68
N HIS A 80 13.34 4.60 20.76
CA HIS A 80 13.59 3.59 21.80
C HIS A 80 13.16 2.18 21.34
N LEU A 81 13.74 1.72 20.23
CA LEU A 81 13.44 0.44 19.59
C LEU A 81 14.73 -0.39 19.51
N THR A 82 14.63 -1.68 19.79
CA THR A 82 15.69 -2.65 19.53
C THR A 82 15.17 -3.65 18.52
N TYR A 83 15.74 -3.62 17.33
CA TYR A 83 15.36 -4.48 16.23
C TYR A 83 16.58 -4.77 15.36
N ASN A 84 16.51 -5.85 14.57
CA ASN A 84 17.53 -6.11 13.57
C ASN A 84 17.27 -5.17 12.39
N LYS A 85 18.25 -4.32 12.06
CA LYS A 85 18.15 -3.43 10.90
C LYS A 85 17.87 -4.24 9.63
N PRO A 86 16.99 -3.76 8.73
CA PRO A 86 16.73 -4.45 7.47
C PRO A 86 18.01 -4.54 6.63
N ASN A 87 18.28 -5.72 6.07
CA ASN A 87 19.31 -5.85 5.05
C ASN A 87 18.68 -5.52 3.69
N PHE A 88 18.89 -4.30 3.19
CA PHE A 88 18.31 -3.86 1.92
C PHE A 88 18.79 -4.69 0.72
N ASP A 89 19.94 -5.36 0.82
CA ASP A 89 20.46 -6.25 -0.24
C ASP A 89 19.68 -7.58 -0.36
N GLU A 90 18.89 -7.93 0.65
CA GLU A 90 18.06 -9.15 0.68
C GLU A 90 16.59 -8.86 0.35
N ILE A 91 16.20 -7.60 0.24
CA ILE A 91 14.82 -7.19 0.01
C ILE A 91 14.50 -7.19 -1.48
N ILE A 92 13.35 -7.78 -1.83
CA ILE A 92 12.75 -7.64 -3.16
C ILE A 92 11.85 -6.41 -3.15
N PHE A 93 12.23 -5.38 -3.93
CA PHE A 93 11.51 -4.09 -3.98
C PHE A 93 10.34 -4.06 -4.98
N TYR A 94 10.18 -5.11 -5.79
CA TYR A 94 9.07 -5.24 -6.73
C TYR A 94 8.69 -6.70 -6.89
N SER A 95 7.40 -6.99 -6.75
CA SER A 95 6.85 -8.30 -7.07
C SER A 95 5.41 -8.16 -7.54
N ALA A 96 5.11 -8.68 -8.73
CA ALA A 96 3.77 -8.69 -9.29
C ALA A 96 3.35 -10.13 -9.60
N PRO A 97 2.10 -10.53 -9.32
CA PRO A 97 1.57 -11.81 -9.78
C PRO A 97 1.64 -11.93 -11.30
N LYS A 98 2.10 -13.06 -11.85
CA LYS A 98 2.22 -13.28 -13.31
C LYS A 98 0.88 -13.17 -14.04
N SER A 99 -0.22 -13.49 -13.38
CA SER A 99 -1.58 -13.37 -13.93
C SER A 99 -2.06 -11.92 -14.08
N LEU A 100 -1.36 -10.95 -13.50
CA LEU A 100 -1.71 -9.52 -13.50
C LEU A 100 -0.71 -8.65 -14.28
N ALA A 101 0.14 -9.24 -15.13
CA ALA A 101 1.14 -8.49 -15.90
C ALA A 101 0.52 -7.37 -16.77
N ASP A 102 -0.74 -7.52 -17.19
CA ASP A 102 -1.53 -6.50 -17.91
C ASP A 102 -2.62 -5.83 -17.05
N GLY A 103 -2.69 -6.18 -15.75
CA GLY A 103 -3.79 -5.81 -14.85
C GLY A 103 -5.14 -6.45 -15.25
N PRO A 104 -6.02 -6.78 -14.29
CA PRO A 104 -7.36 -7.26 -14.62
C PRO A 104 -8.21 -6.05 -15.03
N LYS A 105 -8.80 -6.08 -16.23
CA LYS A 105 -9.68 -4.99 -16.71
C LYS A 105 -11.03 -4.98 -16.01
N SER A 106 -11.38 -6.09 -15.37
CA SER A 106 -12.55 -6.24 -14.51
C SER A 106 -12.26 -7.25 -13.40
N LEU A 107 -13.10 -7.22 -12.36
CA LEU A 107 -13.05 -8.18 -11.26
C LEU A 107 -13.19 -9.65 -11.70
N ASP A 108 -13.74 -9.90 -12.90
CA ASP A 108 -13.91 -11.24 -13.47
C ASP A 108 -12.60 -11.83 -14.03
N GLU A 109 -11.60 -10.98 -14.31
CA GLU A 109 -10.28 -11.39 -14.80
C GLU A 109 -9.29 -11.67 -13.64
N VAL A 110 -9.73 -11.44 -12.40
CA VAL A 110 -8.93 -11.64 -11.19
C VAL A 110 -8.84 -13.12 -10.83
N ASP A 111 -7.65 -13.59 -10.44
CA ASP A 111 -7.43 -14.96 -10.00
C ASP A 111 -8.43 -15.35 -8.89
N PRO A 112 -9.15 -16.48 -9.00
CA PRO A 112 -10.08 -16.94 -7.97
C PRO A 112 -9.46 -17.03 -6.56
N ALA A 113 -8.16 -17.30 -6.46
CA ALA A 113 -7.44 -17.32 -5.19
C ALA A 113 -7.33 -15.93 -4.54
N LEU A 114 -7.24 -14.85 -5.34
CA LEU A 114 -7.29 -13.46 -4.86
C LEU A 114 -8.71 -13.09 -4.41
N LEU A 115 -9.74 -13.48 -5.16
CA LEU A 115 -11.14 -13.22 -4.78
C LEU A 115 -11.50 -13.90 -3.46
N GLU A 116 -11.12 -15.17 -3.29
CA GLU A 116 -11.27 -15.90 -2.03
C GLU A 116 -10.46 -15.27 -0.89
N THR A 117 -9.31 -14.70 -1.21
CA THR A 117 -8.46 -14.00 -0.26
C THR A 117 -9.13 -12.74 0.29
N TYR A 118 -9.64 -11.86 -0.56
CA TYR A 118 -10.37 -10.65 -0.13
C TYR A 118 -11.68 -11.01 0.59
N LYS A 119 -12.39 -12.04 0.12
CA LYS A 119 -13.57 -12.58 0.81
C LYS A 119 -13.26 -13.07 2.22
N LYS A 120 -12.14 -13.78 2.41
CA LYS A 120 -11.67 -14.18 3.75
C LYS A 120 -11.37 -12.98 4.63
N LEU A 121 -10.72 -11.96 4.08
CA LEU A 121 -10.44 -10.68 4.77
C LEU A 121 -11.70 -9.90 5.14
N GLY A 122 -12.88 -10.32 4.66
CA GLY A 122 -14.14 -9.60 4.85
C GLY A 122 -14.24 -8.34 3.99
N ILE A 123 -13.42 -8.22 2.95
CA ILE A 123 -13.38 -7.07 2.04
C ILE A 123 -14.25 -7.40 0.83
N PRO A 124 -15.39 -6.72 0.68
CA PRO A 124 -16.29 -7.00 -0.41
C PRO A 124 -15.85 -6.30 -1.69
N LEU A 125 -15.36 -7.04 -2.66
CA LEU A 125 -14.86 -6.48 -3.92
C LEU A 125 -15.96 -5.99 -4.89
N ALA A 126 -17.20 -6.47 -4.80
CA ALA A 126 -18.28 -6.07 -5.74
C ALA A 126 -19.66 -5.91 -5.08
N GLU A 127 -20.26 -7.00 -4.58
CA GLU A 127 -21.68 -7.00 -4.18
C GLU A 127 -21.98 -6.21 -2.90
N HIS A 128 -21.09 -6.27 -1.91
CA HIS A 128 -21.28 -5.53 -0.65
C HIS A 128 -20.76 -4.10 -0.73
N ALA A 129 -19.78 -3.77 -1.61
CA ALA A 129 -19.39 -2.39 -1.89
C ALA A 129 -20.55 -1.61 -2.54
N ALA A 130 -21.28 -2.26 -3.47
CA ALA A 130 -22.53 -1.77 -4.04
C ALA A 130 -23.61 -1.46 -2.97
N LEU A 131 -23.73 -2.31 -1.95
CA LEU A 131 -24.68 -2.18 -0.85
C LEU A 131 -24.24 -1.17 0.23
N ALA A 132 -22.93 -1.04 0.47
CA ALA A 132 -22.36 -0.13 1.45
C ALA A 132 -22.12 1.29 0.90
N GLY A 133 -22.12 1.45 -0.43
CA GLY A 133 -21.86 2.73 -1.09
C GLY A 133 -20.45 3.24 -0.85
N VAL A 134 -19.43 2.37 -0.90
CA VAL A 134 -18.02 2.72 -0.67
C VAL A 134 -17.21 2.33 -1.92
N ALA A 135 -16.37 3.24 -2.41
CA ALA A 135 -15.43 2.93 -3.48
C ALA A 135 -14.17 2.28 -2.89
N VAL A 136 -13.85 1.08 -3.35
CA VAL A 136 -12.72 0.27 -2.87
C VAL A 136 -11.70 0.09 -3.99
N ASP A 137 -10.45 0.44 -3.72
CA ASP A 137 -9.27 0.04 -4.50
C ASP A 137 -8.51 -1.06 -3.75
N ALA A 138 -8.36 -2.22 -4.38
CA ALA A 138 -7.79 -3.40 -3.75
C ALA A 138 -6.39 -3.67 -4.29
N VAL A 139 -5.36 -3.45 -3.47
CA VAL A 139 -3.96 -3.61 -3.86
C VAL A 139 -3.40 -4.91 -3.28
N PHE A 140 -2.73 -5.70 -4.14
CA PHE A 140 -2.11 -6.96 -3.78
C PHE A 140 -0.64 -6.94 -4.20
N ASP A 141 0.27 -7.14 -3.24
CA ASP A 141 1.71 -6.92 -3.42
C ASP A 141 1.99 -5.53 -4.03
N SER A 142 2.56 -5.46 -5.25
CA SER A 142 2.95 -4.20 -5.92
C SER A 142 1.92 -3.67 -6.93
N VAL A 143 0.72 -4.25 -7.04
CA VAL A 143 -0.24 -3.93 -8.12
C VAL A 143 -1.69 -3.83 -7.60
N SER A 144 -2.42 -2.80 -8.04
CA SER A 144 -3.88 -2.74 -7.88
C SER A 144 -4.62 -3.77 -8.73
N VAL A 145 -5.55 -4.47 -8.08
CA VAL A 145 -6.42 -5.52 -8.63
C VAL A 145 -7.75 -4.93 -9.12
N GLY A 146 -8.03 -3.66 -8.85
CA GLY A 146 -9.18 -2.94 -9.41
C GLY A 146 -9.85 -1.95 -8.46
N THR A 147 -10.48 -0.93 -9.04
CA THR A 147 -11.22 0.13 -8.33
C THR A 147 -12.72 0.04 -8.65
N THR A 148 -13.56 0.00 -7.62
CA THR A 148 -15.03 0.03 -7.78
C THR A 148 -15.58 1.46 -7.89
N PHE A 149 -16.75 1.60 -8.52
CA PHE A 149 -17.48 2.88 -8.67
C PHE A 149 -16.77 4.00 -9.45
N LYS A 150 -15.73 3.66 -10.24
CA LYS A 150 -14.98 4.61 -11.07
C LYS A 150 -15.90 5.53 -11.88
N ASP A 151 -16.82 4.98 -12.66
CA ASP A 151 -17.75 5.76 -13.50
C ASP A 151 -18.57 6.79 -12.71
N LYS A 152 -19.05 6.44 -11.51
CA LYS A 152 -19.86 7.35 -10.68
C LYS A 152 -19.03 8.47 -10.06
N LEU A 153 -17.76 8.20 -9.74
CA LEU A 153 -16.84 9.21 -9.25
C LEU A 153 -16.44 10.16 -10.39
N GLU A 154 -16.19 9.61 -11.59
CA GLU A 154 -15.88 10.39 -12.79
C GLU A 154 -17.05 11.30 -13.21
N GLU A 155 -18.30 10.86 -13.06
CA GLU A 155 -19.50 11.70 -13.30
C GLU A 155 -19.50 13.01 -12.50
N VAL A 156 -18.90 13.03 -11.32
CA VAL A 156 -18.76 14.22 -10.46
C VAL A 156 -17.36 14.84 -10.53
N GLY A 157 -16.51 14.36 -11.46
CA GLY A 157 -15.16 14.84 -11.71
C GLY A 157 -14.11 14.38 -10.69
N ILE A 158 -14.45 13.42 -9.82
CA ILE A 158 -13.50 12.84 -8.86
C ILE A 158 -12.67 11.79 -9.59
N ILE A 159 -11.35 11.86 -9.39
CA ILE A 159 -10.43 10.82 -9.85
C ILE A 159 -10.04 10.00 -8.63
N PHE A 160 -10.31 8.70 -8.66
CA PHE A 160 -9.81 7.74 -7.68
C PHE A 160 -9.27 6.53 -8.43
N CYS A 161 -7.96 6.37 -8.42
CA CYS A 161 -7.27 5.28 -9.10
C CYS A 161 -5.88 5.05 -8.46
N PRO A 162 -5.18 3.98 -8.83
CA PRO A 162 -3.81 3.77 -8.41
C PRO A 162 -2.90 4.89 -8.89
N ILE A 163 -1.90 5.27 -8.10
CA ILE A 163 -0.94 6.32 -8.47
C ILE A 163 -0.16 5.94 -9.75
N SER A 164 0.07 4.64 -9.96
CA SER A 164 0.67 4.11 -11.18
C SER A 164 -0.19 4.43 -12.42
N GLU A 165 -1.52 4.35 -12.33
CA GLU A 165 -2.44 4.77 -13.39
C GLU A 165 -2.47 6.31 -13.53
N ALA A 166 -2.47 7.04 -12.42
CA ALA A 166 -2.53 8.50 -12.42
C ALA A 166 -1.30 9.16 -13.06
N VAL A 167 -0.13 8.54 -12.95
CA VAL A 167 1.11 9.00 -13.60
C VAL A 167 0.95 9.05 -15.12
N HIS A 168 0.16 8.15 -15.70
CA HIS A 168 -0.11 8.07 -17.14
C HIS A 168 -1.32 8.90 -17.57
N SER A 169 -2.42 8.77 -16.84
CA SER A 169 -3.70 9.40 -17.19
C SER A 169 -3.74 10.90 -16.81
N HIS A 170 -3.04 11.28 -15.75
CA HIS A 170 -3.04 12.64 -15.17
C HIS A 170 -1.62 13.15 -14.81
N PRO A 171 -0.63 13.04 -15.72
CA PRO A 171 0.78 13.32 -15.42
C PRO A 171 1.01 14.72 -14.88
N GLU A 172 0.29 15.72 -15.38
CA GLU A 172 0.42 17.12 -14.95
C GLU A 172 -0.02 17.33 -13.50
N LEU A 173 -1.09 16.64 -13.06
CA LEU A 173 -1.53 16.73 -11.66
C LEU A 173 -0.55 16.02 -10.74
N VAL A 174 -0.12 14.81 -11.10
CA VAL A 174 0.85 14.06 -10.30
C VAL A 174 2.14 14.86 -10.20
N LYS A 175 2.71 15.31 -11.32
CA LYS A 175 3.97 16.07 -11.35
C LYS A 175 3.88 17.40 -10.58
N LYS A 176 2.71 18.06 -10.57
CA LYS A 176 2.50 19.31 -9.83
C LYS A 176 2.53 19.10 -8.31
N TYR A 177 1.97 18.01 -7.81
CA TYR A 177 1.73 17.83 -6.37
C TYR A 177 2.66 16.79 -5.72
N LEU A 178 3.22 15.85 -6.47
CA LEU A 178 4.15 14.85 -5.95
C LEU A 178 5.36 15.53 -5.32
N GLY A 179 5.60 15.23 -4.04
CA GLY A 179 6.76 15.75 -3.31
C GLY A 179 6.60 17.17 -2.76
N THR A 180 5.42 17.79 -2.87
CA THR A 180 5.18 19.15 -2.35
C THR A 180 5.11 19.22 -0.83
N ILE A 181 4.53 18.20 -0.18
CA ILE A 181 4.41 18.11 1.28
C ILE A 181 5.49 17.21 1.87
N VAL A 182 5.68 16.01 1.31
CA VAL A 182 6.75 15.09 1.68
C VAL A 182 7.72 14.99 0.50
N PRO A 183 8.76 15.86 0.43
CA PRO A 183 9.72 15.85 -0.67
C PRO A 183 10.55 14.56 -0.68
N TYR A 184 11.25 14.31 -1.79
CA TYR A 184 12.14 13.13 -1.88
C TYR A 184 13.25 13.13 -0.83
N SER A 185 13.56 14.27 -0.21
CA SER A 185 14.66 14.45 0.75
C SER A 185 14.19 14.63 2.19
N ASP A 186 12.95 14.25 2.51
CA ASP A 186 12.33 14.56 3.81
C ASP A 186 13.04 13.86 4.99
N ASN A 187 13.01 12.54 5.02
CA ASN A 187 13.68 11.72 6.03
C ASN A 187 14.18 10.40 5.41
N TYR A 188 14.93 9.60 6.18
CA TYR A 188 15.58 8.38 5.68
C TYR A 188 14.61 7.44 4.96
N TYR A 189 13.48 7.10 5.58
CA TYR A 189 12.51 6.17 5.00
C TYR A 189 11.61 6.82 3.95
N ALA A 190 11.29 8.12 4.06
CA ALA A 190 10.57 8.84 3.01
C ALA A 190 11.40 8.99 1.72
N THR A 191 12.73 9.14 1.86
CA THR A 191 13.67 9.19 0.75
C THR A 191 13.78 7.82 0.08
N LEU A 192 13.90 6.74 0.88
CA LEU A 192 13.83 5.37 0.39
C LEU A 192 12.52 5.12 -0.37
N ASN A 193 11.38 5.39 0.26
CA ASN A 193 10.05 5.26 -0.34
C ASN A 193 9.96 6.00 -1.69
N SER A 194 10.46 7.23 -1.76
CA SER A 194 10.44 8.04 -2.99
C SER A 194 11.24 7.42 -4.14
N ALA A 195 12.25 6.59 -3.85
CA ALA A 195 12.99 5.84 -4.86
C ALA A 195 12.23 4.59 -5.34
N VAL A 196 11.58 3.86 -4.43
CA VAL A 196 11.14 2.48 -4.68
C VAL A 196 9.63 2.24 -4.63
N PHE A 197 8.79 3.24 -4.35
CA PHE A 197 7.34 3.02 -4.28
C PHE A 197 6.81 2.42 -5.60
N THR A 198 6.02 1.36 -5.52
CA THR A 198 5.54 0.64 -6.72
C THR A 198 4.07 0.90 -7.03
N ASP A 199 3.31 1.29 -6.02
CA ASP A 199 1.90 1.66 -6.15
C ASP A 199 1.46 2.57 -5.01
N GLY A 200 0.16 2.77 -4.84
CA GLY A 200 -0.46 3.65 -3.86
C GLY A 200 -1.70 4.30 -4.46
N SER A 201 -2.34 5.20 -3.74
CA SER A 201 -3.62 5.77 -4.19
C SER A 201 -3.47 7.19 -4.70
N PHE A 202 -4.12 7.51 -5.81
CA PHE A 202 -4.29 8.87 -6.30
C PHE A 202 -5.75 9.29 -6.20
N VAL A 203 -6.00 10.38 -5.48
CA VAL A 203 -7.32 10.96 -5.31
C VAL A 203 -7.28 12.42 -5.70
N TYR A 204 -8.15 12.85 -6.60
CA TYR A 204 -8.39 14.26 -6.90
C TYR A 204 -9.87 14.59 -6.76
N ILE A 205 -10.19 15.63 -5.99
CA ILE A 205 -11.55 16.13 -5.78
C ILE A 205 -11.63 17.58 -6.28
N PRO A 206 -12.48 17.87 -7.29
CA PRO A 206 -12.60 19.23 -7.85
C PRO A 206 -13.17 20.25 -6.87
N LYS A 207 -12.98 21.53 -7.22
CA LYS A 207 -13.45 22.67 -6.44
C LYS A 207 -14.95 22.56 -6.13
N GLY A 208 -15.32 22.67 -4.86
CA GLY A 208 -16.70 22.63 -4.39
C GLY A 208 -17.38 21.26 -4.44
N VAL A 209 -16.69 20.19 -4.85
CA VAL A 209 -17.27 18.85 -4.95
C VAL A 209 -17.17 18.14 -3.60
N LYS A 210 -18.32 17.67 -3.11
CA LYS A 210 -18.38 16.75 -1.98
C LYS A 210 -18.43 15.31 -2.52
N CYS A 211 -17.45 14.50 -2.12
CA CYS A 211 -17.41 13.08 -2.48
C CYS A 211 -18.73 12.41 -2.04
N PRO A 212 -19.44 11.72 -2.95
CA PRO A 212 -20.74 11.13 -2.64
C PRO A 212 -20.65 9.90 -1.74
N MET A 213 -19.43 9.39 -1.52
CA MET A 213 -19.13 8.17 -0.78
C MET A 213 -17.76 8.26 -0.11
N ASP A 214 -17.50 7.34 0.81
CA ASP A 214 -16.17 7.11 1.34
C ASP A 214 -15.29 6.40 0.29
N LEU A 215 -14.01 6.78 0.25
CA LEU A 215 -12.98 6.11 -0.55
C LEU A 215 -12.16 5.21 0.38
N SER A 216 -11.88 3.98 -0.04
CA SER A 216 -11.13 3.02 0.75
C SER A 216 -10.06 2.34 -0.10
N THR A 217 -8.82 2.31 0.37
CA THR A 217 -7.76 1.49 -0.23
C THR A 217 -7.39 0.38 0.75
N TYR A 218 -7.30 -0.85 0.24
CA TYR A 218 -6.85 -1.98 1.04
C TYR A 218 -5.62 -2.64 0.45
N PHE A 219 -4.58 -2.70 1.25
CA PHE A 219 -3.28 -3.25 0.91
C PHE A 219 -3.08 -4.64 1.54
N ARG A 220 -2.65 -5.61 0.73
CA ARG A 220 -2.28 -6.95 1.20
C ARG A 220 -0.90 -7.37 0.71
N ILE A 221 -0.01 -7.66 1.66
CA ILE A 221 1.31 -8.27 1.39
C ILE A 221 1.16 -9.79 1.35
N ASN A 222 1.69 -10.44 0.32
CA ASN A 222 1.62 -11.88 0.18
C ASN A 222 3.00 -12.52 -0.13
N ALA A 223 3.81 -11.91 -0.98
CA ALA A 223 5.13 -12.43 -1.34
C ALA A 223 6.12 -12.44 -0.15
N LYS A 224 7.05 -13.41 -0.14
CA LYS A 224 8.11 -13.52 0.90
C LYS A 224 9.25 -12.56 0.60
N SER A 225 9.76 -11.93 1.67
CA SER A 225 10.93 -11.04 1.60
C SER A 225 10.74 -9.82 0.68
N THR A 226 9.49 -9.41 0.45
CA THR A 226 9.13 -8.19 -0.29
C THR A 226 8.90 -7.02 0.66
N GLY A 227 9.44 -5.85 0.34
CA GLY A 227 9.04 -4.60 0.96
C GLY A 227 7.86 -3.99 0.20
N GLN A 228 6.81 -3.56 0.90
CA GLN A 228 5.72 -2.83 0.28
C GLN A 228 5.93 -1.34 0.48
N PHE A 229 6.23 -0.63 -0.59
CA PHE A 229 6.39 0.82 -0.54
C PHE A 229 5.26 1.45 -1.34
N GLU A 230 4.40 2.16 -0.64
CA GLU A 230 3.25 2.83 -1.25
C GLU A 230 3.35 4.35 -1.12
N ARG A 231 2.65 5.02 -2.04
CA ARG A 231 2.56 6.48 -2.01
C ARG A 231 1.16 6.95 -2.35
N THR A 232 0.47 7.46 -1.34
CA THR A 232 -0.87 8.03 -1.47
C THR A 232 -0.80 9.55 -1.69
N LEU A 233 -1.44 10.04 -2.76
CA LEU A 233 -1.55 11.45 -3.12
C LEU A 233 -3.03 11.86 -3.20
N ILE A 234 -3.49 12.64 -2.23
CA ILE A 234 -4.87 13.14 -2.15
C ILE A 234 -4.87 14.67 -2.34
N ILE A 235 -5.61 15.14 -3.34
CA ILE A 235 -5.73 16.54 -3.72
C ILE A 235 -7.20 16.95 -3.61
N ALA A 236 -7.55 17.70 -2.58
CA ALA A 236 -8.87 18.29 -2.41
C ALA A 236 -8.80 19.79 -2.73
N GLU A 237 -9.45 20.21 -3.82
CA GLU A 237 -9.51 21.63 -4.20
C GLU A 237 -10.41 22.45 -3.25
N GLU A 238 -10.43 23.77 -3.42
CA GLU A 238 -11.16 24.67 -2.51
C GLU A 238 -12.64 24.27 -2.37
N GLY A 239 -13.12 24.12 -1.13
CA GLY A 239 -14.49 23.71 -0.84
C GLY A 239 -14.82 22.25 -1.17
N ALA A 240 -13.84 21.44 -1.55
CA ALA A 240 -14.00 20.01 -1.74
C ALA A 240 -14.04 19.26 -0.38
N SER A 241 -14.64 18.07 -0.38
CA SER A 241 -14.70 17.21 0.80
C SER A 241 -14.59 15.74 0.41
N VAL A 242 -13.74 15.00 1.12
CA VAL A 242 -13.55 13.55 0.95
C VAL A 242 -13.33 12.89 2.30
N SER A 243 -13.74 11.64 2.40
CA SER A 243 -13.44 10.74 3.51
C SER A 243 -12.66 9.57 2.91
N TYR A 244 -11.43 9.37 3.37
CA TYR A 244 -10.50 8.37 2.85
C TYR A 244 -10.08 7.42 3.98
N LEU A 245 -10.22 6.13 3.73
CA LEU A 245 -9.85 5.05 4.63
C LEU A 245 -8.71 4.25 4.01
N GLU A 246 -7.68 3.98 4.80
CA GLU A 246 -6.55 3.16 4.38
C GLU A 246 -6.37 2.02 5.37
N GLY A 247 -6.26 0.81 4.84
CA GLY A 247 -6.02 -0.39 5.64
C GLY A 247 -4.90 -1.22 5.03
N CYS A 248 -3.97 -1.67 5.88
CA CYS A 248 -2.93 -2.62 5.50
C CYS A 248 -3.09 -3.91 6.32
N THR A 249 -2.90 -5.06 5.68
CA THR A 249 -2.88 -6.36 6.37
C THR A 249 -1.81 -7.26 5.76
N ALA A 250 -0.99 -7.84 6.64
CA ALA A 250 0.16 -8.65 6.26
C ALA A 250 0.18 -9.96 7.08
N PRO A 251 0.55 -11.10 6.48
CA PRO A 251 0.81 -12.32 7.24
C PRO A 251 1.94 -12.10 8.26
N MET A 252 1.74 -12.50 9.52
CA MET A 252 2.83 -12.50 10.50
C MET A 252 3.95 -13.45 10.05
N ARG A 253 5.18 -12.94 9.96
CA ARG A 253 6.39 -13.69 9.65
C ARG A 253 7.51 -13.35 10.63
N ASP A 254 8.49 -14.24 10.74
CA ASP A 254 9.63 -14.10 11.65
C ASP A 254 10.75 -13.18 11.09
N GLU A 255 10.65 -12.77 9.82
CA GLU A 255 11.62 -11.91 9.11
C GLU A 255 11.12 -10.46 9.00
N ASN A 256 12.05 -9.50 8.86
CA ASN A 256 11.73 -8.08 8.69
C ASN A 256 10.85 -7.85 7.46
N GLN A 257 9.72 -7.16 7.64
CA GLN A 257 8.87 -6.65 6.56
C GLN A 257 8.80 -5.13 6.65
N LEU A 258 9.06 -4.45 5.53
CA LEU A 258 8.98 -3.00 5.44
C LEU A 258 7.65 -2.58 4.80
N HIS A 259 7.02 -1.59 5.42
CA HIS A 259 5.83 -0.87 4.96
C HIS A 259 6.04 0.63 5.24
#